data_AF-N0DZQ1-F1
#
_entry.id   AF-N0DZQ1-F1
#
_cell.length_a   1.000
_cell.length_b   1.000
_cell.length_c   1.000
_cell.angle_alpha   90.00
_cell.angle_beta   90.00
_cell.angle_gamma   90.00
#
_symmetry.space_group_name_H-M   'P 1'
#
loop_
_entity.id
_entity.type
_entity.pdbx_description
1 polymer ?
#
loop_
_entity_poly.entity_id
_entity_poly.type
_entity_poly.pdbx_seq_one_letter_code
_entity_poly.pdbx_strand_id
1 'polypeptide(L)'
;MTWLRRNRLGLILLPVALALALAASSSRLVHFWLPYVASDVQKGTVGAPVHLEQEWIDHAGTHTRSVEVTIHGIDKTSVVRDFDGEDVESHGPTGTAVWRVSLSLAADADQVLRGCQLEVEDTEGRRYLFGSASTTPTDVKASPCLNPHEEGPEGDFFGTGPSTPDPEDRPRPAQWDTVADVILAGDAVPAKVRLWWEMPVVIIVPVTPTS
;
A
#
# COMPACT_ATOMS: atom_id res chain seq x y z
N MET A 1 18.86 24.40 -52.29
CA MET A 1 19.15 22.94 -52.25
C MET A 1 20.56 22.58 -51.72
N THR A 2 21.52 23.50 -51.65
CA THR A 2 22.92 23.25 -51.23
C THR A 2 23.10 22.92 -49.74
N TRP A 3 22.27 23.48 -48.85
CA TRP A 3 22.35 23.26 -47.41
C TRP A 3 21.95 21.84 -46.98
N LEU A 4 20.84 21.32 -47.50
CA LEU A 4 20.36 19.95 -47.24
C LEU A 4 21.38 18.89 -47.67
N ARG A 5 22.01 19.08 -48.83
CA ARG A 5 23.08 18.19 -49.30
C ARG A 5 24.32 18.23 -48.41
N ARG A 6 24.68 19.41 -47.87
CA ARG A 6 25.83 19.58 -46.98
C ARG A 6 25.60 18.94 -45.60
N ASN A 7 24.35 18.99 -45.10
CA ASN A 7 23.98 18.48 -43.78
C ASN A 7 23.31 17.10 -43.79
N ARG A 8 23.31 16.40 -44.94
CA ARG A 8 22.63 15.10 -45.11
C ARG A 8 23.02 14.07 -44.06
N LEU A 9 24.29 14.01 -43.67
CA LEU A 9 24.79 13.09 -42.64
C LEU A 9 24.25 13.46 -41.25
N GLY A 10 24.24 14.75 -40.92
CA GLY A 10 23.66 15.25 -39.67
C GLY A 10 22.17 14.96 -39.58
N LEU A 11 21.43 15.13 -40.68
CA LEU A 11 19.99 14.81 -40.74
C LEU A 11 19.71 13.32 -40.61
N ILE A 12 20.57 12.45 -41.14
CA ILE A 12 20.48 10.99 -40.98
C ILE A 12 20.82 10.56 -39.55
N LEU A 13 21.80 11.21 -38.92
CA LEU A 13 22.23 10.89 -37.56
C LEU A 13 21.32 11.50 -36.48
N LEU A 14 20.60 12.57 -36.79
CA LEU A 14 19.66 13.22 -35.87
C LEU A 14 18.63 12.27 -35.24
N PRO A 15 17.90 11.42 -36.00
CA PRO A 15 16.95 10.46 -35.38
C PRO A 15 17.66 9.44 -34.47
N VAL A 16 18.88 9.02 -34.80
CA VAL A 16 19.67 8.11 -33.96
C VAL A 16 20.07 8.81 -32.66
N ALA A 17 20.54 10.06 -32.74
CA ALA A 17 20.87 10.86 -31.57
C ALA A 17 19.64 11.12 -30.67
N LEU A 18 18.48 11.40 -31.27
CA LEU A 18 17.20 11.53 -30.56
C LEU A 18 16.80 10.23 -29.86
N ALA A 19 16.90 9.09 -30.54
CA ALA A 19 16.58 7.78 -29.96
C ALA A 19 17.50 7.45 -28.78
N LEU A 20 18.81 7.71 -28.90
CA LEU A 20 19.76 7.51 -27.82
C LEU A 20 19.52 8.46 -26.64
N ALA A 21 19.21 9.73 -26.90
CA ALA A 21 18.87 10.69 -25.85
C ALA A 21 17.57 10.31 -25.11
N LEU A 22 16.56 9.82 -25.83
CA LEU A 22 15.33 9.30 -25.25
C LEU A 22 15.58 8.05 -24.40
N ALA A 23 16.35 7.08 -24.92
CA ALA A 23 16.70 5.86 -24.19
C ALA A 23 17.51 6.16 -22.91
N ALA A 24 18.46 7.10 -22.99
CA ALA A 24 19.20 7.56 -21.82
C ALA A 24 18.28 8.24 -20.79
N SER A 25 17.30 9.02 -21.25
CA SER A 25 16.35 9.69 -20.36
C SER A 25 15.32 8.74 -19.75
N SER A 26 14.89 7.70 -20.48
CA SER A 26 13.97 6.68 -19.98
C SER A 26 14.60 5.78 -18.93
N SER A 27 15.93 5.68 -18.87
CA SER A 27 16.62 4.92 -17.82
C SER A 27 16.26 5.42 -16.42
N ARG A 28 16.11 6.74 -16.23
CA ARG A 28 15.66 7.32 -14.95
C ARG A 28 14.21 6.97 -14.66
N LEU A 29 13.34 7.00 -15.66
CA LEU A 29 11.95 6.59 -15.47
C LEU A 29 11.89 5.13 -14.99
N VAL A 30 12.60 4.23 -15.66
CA VAL A 30 12.54 2.79 -15.40
C VAL A 30 13.22 2.41 -14.09
N HIS A 31 14.41 2.94 -13.80
CA HIS A 31 15.18 2.51 -12.63
C HIS A 31 14.94 3.34 -11.38
N PHE A 32 14.47 4.59 -11.51
CA PHE A 32 14.31 5.49 -10.37
C PHE A 32 12.86 5.82 -10.05
N TRP A 33 11.94 5.81 -11.03
CA TRP A 33 10.54 6.20 -10.79
C TRP A 33 9.60 5.01 -10.73
N LEU A 34 9.61 4.14 -11.74
CA LEU A 34 8.70 3.00 -11.82
C LEU A 34 8.69 2.10 -10.58
N PRO A 35 9.83 1.80 -9.92
CA PRO A 35 9.84 0.96 -8.72
C PRO A 35 9.13 1.58 -7.51
N TYR A 36 8.96 2.91 -7.48
CA TYR A 36 8.38 3.64 -6.36
C TYR A 36 6.97 4.16 -6.64
N VAL A 37 6.38 3.81 -7.78
CA VAL A 37 5.00 4.15 -8.13
C VAL A 37 4.23 2.87 -8.41
N ALA A 38 2.91 2.93 -8.21
CA ALA A 38 2.00 1.83 -8.48
C ALA A 38 1.92 1.53 -9.99
N SER A 39 2.92 0.84 -10.52
CA SER A 39 3.04 0.47 -11.93
C SER A 39 2.61 -0.97 -12.20
N ASP A 40 2.49 -1.80 -11.17
CA ASP A 40 1.91 -3.14 -11.24
C ASP A 40 0.63 -3.19 -10.39
N VAL A 41 -0.53 -3.07 -11.06
CA VAL A 41 -1.83 -2.92 -10.40
C VAL A 41 -2.65 -4.19 -10.55
N GLN A 42 -2.94 -4.80 -9.40
CA GLN A 42 -3.90 -5.88 -9.30
C GLN A 42 -5.28 -5.31 -9.00
N LYS A 43 -6.22 -5.47 -9.93
CA LYS A 43 -7.59 -4.98 -9.77
C LYS A 43 -8.44 -6.05 -9.09
N GLY A 44 -9.07 -5.69 -7.99
CA GLY A 44 -10.04 -6.55 -7.30
C GLY A 44 -11.46 -6.01 -7.37
N THR A 45 -12.38 -6.75 -6.75
CA THR A 45 -13.76 -6.37 -6.52
C THR A 45 -14.11 -6.58 -5.06
N VAL A 46 -15.03 -5.77 -4.53
CA VAL A 46 -15.50 -5.90 -3.15
C VAL A 46 -15.99 -7.33 -2.88
N GLY A 47 -15.56 -7.90 -1.75
CA GLY A 47 -15.92 -9.25 -1.29
C GLY A 47 -15.24 -10.40 -2.03
N ALA A 48 -14.37 -10.13 -3.00
CA ALA A 48 -13.59 -11.16 -3.70
C ALA A 48 -12.12 -11.15 -3.25
N PRO A 49 -11.51 -12.32 -3.00
CA PRO A 49 -10.10 -12.39 -2.66
C PRO A 49 -9.23 -12.01 -3.86
N VAL A 50 -8.15 -11.28 -3.58
CA VAL A 50 -7.09 -10.94 -4.52
C VAL A 50 -5.79 -11.51 -3.97
N HIS A 51 -5.10 -12.30 -4.77
CA HIS A 51 -3.83 -12.91 -4.39
C HIS A 51 -2.65 -12.00 -4.81
N LEU A 52 -1.86 -11.58 -3.83
CA LEU A 52 -0.66 -10.78 -4.03
C LEU A 52 0.57 -11.59 -3.64
N GLU A 53 1.51 -11.69 -4.58
CA GLU A 53 2.83 -12.25 -4.37
C GLU A 53 3.87 -11.16 -4.65
N GLN A 54 4.83 -10.98 -3.75
CA GLN A 54 5.80 -9.90 -3.84
C GLN A 54 7.15 -10.27 -3.21
N GLU A 55 8.23 -9.88 -3.87
CA GLU A 55 9.58 -9.92 -3.29
C GLU A 55 9.83 -8.70 -2.40
N TRP A 56 10.54 -8.92 -1.30
CA TRP A 56 11.02 -7.87 -0.40
C TRP A 56 12.42 -8.22 0.10
N ILE A 57 13.13 -7.22 0.62
CA ILE A 57 14.53 -7.37 1.03
C ILE A 57 14.69 -6.87 2.45
N ASP A 58 15.40 -7.63 3.28
CA ASP A 58 15.92 -7.19 4.57
C ASP A 58 17.42 -7.52 4.70
N HIS A 59 17.96 -7.44 5.91
CA HIS A 59 19.37 -7.73 6.14
C HIS A 59 19.72 -9.21 5.92
N ALA A 60 18.76 -10.13 6.08
CA ALA A 60 18.96 -11.56 5.86
C ALA A 60 18.92 -11.94 4.37
N GLY A 61 18.36 -11.09 3.50
CA GLY A 61 18.41 -11.23 2.05
C GLY A 61 17.10 -10.91 1.37
N THR A 62 16.90 -11.52 0.20
CA THR A 62 15.65 -11.42 -0.57
C THR A 62 14.69 -12.51 -0.13
N HIS A 63 13.44 -12.12 0.10
CA HIS A 63 12.35 -12.98 0.55
C HIS A 63 11.13 -12.78 -0.34
N THR A 64 10.21 -13.73 -0.31
CA THR A 64 8.92 -13.63 -0.97
C THR A 64 7.82 -13.63 0.08
N ARG A 65 6.78 -12.83 -0.12
CA ARG A 65 5.52 -12.90 0.62
C ARG A 65 4.38 -13.22 -0.32
N SER A 66 3.41 -13.98 0.17
CA SER A 66 2.23 -14.40 -0.58
C SER A 66 1.01 -14.29 0.32
N VAL A 67 0.08 -13.40 -0.04
CA VAL A 67 -1.08 -13.05 0.79
C VAL A 67 -2.33 -12.99 -0.08
N GLU A 68 -3.41 -13.59 0.40
CA GLU A 68 -4.75 -13.32 -0.14
C GLU A 68 -5.40 -12.21 0.67
N VAL A 69 -5.93 -11.19 -0.02
CA VAL A 69 -6.59 -10.04 0.59
C VAL A 69 -7.99 -9.90 0.03
N THR A 70 -8.99 -9.83 0.91
CA THR A 70 -10.37 -9.52 0.55
C THR A 70 -10.77 -8.19 1.18
N ILE A 71 -11.22 -7.24 0.37
CA ILE A 71 -11.76 -5.96 0.83
C ILE A 71 -13.28 -6.06 0.83
N HIS A 72 -13.91 -6.03 2.00
CA HIS A 72 -15.36 -6.23 2.13
C HIS A 72 -16.19 -4.98 1.92
N GLY A 73 -15.61 -3.81 2.14
CA GLY A 73 -16.33 -2.55 2.04
C GLY A 73 -15.64 -1.42 2.80
N ILE A 74 -16.30 -0.27 2.78
CA ILE A 74 -15.92 0.90 3.55
C ILE A 74 -17.18 1.59 4.08
N ASP A 75 -17.19 1.88 5.37
CA ASP A 75 -18.35 2.42 6.08
C ASP A 75 -17.96 3.57 6.99
N LYS A 76 -18.86 4.54 7.18
CA LYS A 76 -18.64 5.57 8.19
C LYS A 76 -18.70 4.94 9.58
N THR A 77 -17.83 5.39 10.45
CA THR A 77 -17.78 4.92 11.84
C THR A 77 -17.57 6.09 12.80
N SER A 78 -17.93 5.89 14.07
CA SER A 78 -17.61 6.80 15.18
C SER A 78 -16.57 6.21 16.13
N VAL A 79 -15.98 5.06 15.77
CA VAL A 79 -14.94 4.38 16.55
C VAL A 79 -13.72 4.12 15.69
N VAL A 80 -12.55 4.11 16.31
CA VAL A 80 -11.30 3.65 15.72
C VAL A 80 -10.76 2.47 16.53
N ARG A 81 -10.02 1.59 15.86
CA ARG A 81 -9.31 0.48 16.47
C ARG A 81 -8.00 0.99 17.07
N ASP A 82 -7.86 0.85 18.39
CA ASP A 82 -6.68 1.33 19.11
C ASP A 82 -5.48 0.41 19.02
N PHE A 83 -4.40 0.77 19.73
CA PHE A 83 -3.16 -0.01 19.76
C PHE A 83 -3.33 -1.39 20.37
N ASP A 84 -4.26 -1.57 21.32
CA ASP A 84 -4.51 -2.83 22.02
C ASP A 84 -5.55 -3.70 21.29
N GLY A 85 -6.23 -3.14 20.29
CA GLY A 85 -7.21 -3.87 19.47
C GLY A 85 -8.66 -3.64 19.89
N GLU A 86 -8.92 -2.63 20.73
CA GLU A 86 -10.24 -2.24 21.19
C GLU A 86 -10.83 -1.13 20.33
N ASP A 87 -12.17 -1.09 20.22
CA ASP A 87 -12.85 0.02 19.56
C ASP A 87 -13.05 1.18 20.55
N VAL A 88 -12.41 2.31 20.26
CA VAL A 88 -12.50 3.54 21.06
C VAL A 88 -13.23 4.63 20.28
N GLU A 89 -14.06 5.42 20.96
CA GLU A 89 -14.75 6.54 20.33
C GLU A 89 -13.77 7.54 19.73
N SER A 90 -14.01 7.92 18.49
CA SER A 90 -13.23 8.93 17.79
C SER A 90 -14.11 9.67 16.81
N HIS A 91 -14.11 10.99 16.94
CA HIS A 91 -14.88 11.88 16.07
C HIS A 91 -14.02 12.58 15.02
N GLY A 92 -12.71 12.29 14.98
CA GLY A 92 -11.74 13.00 14.16
C GLY A 92 -11.68 14.51 14.44
N PRO A 93 -10.79 15.25 13.77
CA PRO A 93 -10.84 16.71 13.76
C PRO A 93 -12.14 17.25 13.17
N THR A 94 -12.51 18.49 13.55
CA THR A 94 -13.63 19.20 12.93
C THR A 94 -13.49 19.26 11.40
N GLY A 95 -14.57 18.94 10.69
CA GLY A 95 -14.59 18.92 9.22
C GLY A 95 -14.04 17.63 8.61
N THR A 96 -13.83 16.59 9.42
CA THR A 96 -13.44 15.25 8.97
C THR A 96 -14.49 14.21 9.34
N ALA A 97 -14.37 13.01 8.76
CA ALA A 97 -15.17 11.84 9.13
C ALA A 97 -14.27 10.60 9.18
N VAL A 98 -14.52 9.73 10.16
CA VAL A 98 -13.83 8.45 10.27
C VAL A 98 -14.55 7.42 9.41
N TRP A 99 -13.76 6.67 8.63
CA TRP A 99 -14.22 5.58 7.79
C TRP A 99 -13.46 4.31 8.12
N ARG A 100 -14.17 3.19 8.18
CA ARG A 100 -13.63 1.86 8.47
C ARG A 100 -13.62 1.03 7.20
N VAL A 101 -12.46 0.55 6.80
CA VAL A 101 -12.32 -0.47 5.76
C VAL A 101 -12.25 -1.84 6.42
N SER A 102 -13.15 -2.74 6.03
CA SER A 102 -13.18 -4.12 6.53
C SER A 102 -12.42 -5.05 5.59
N LEU A 103 -11.56 -5.89 6.15
CA LEU A 103 -10.61 -6.73 5.43
C LEU A 103 -10.65 -8.17 5.98
N SER A 104 -10.50 -9.16 5.11
CA SER A 104 -10.02 -10.50 5.48
C SER A 104 -8.70 -10.78 4.78
N LEU A 105 -7.77 -11.40 5.51
CA LEU A 105 -6.48 -11.78 4.97
C LEU A 105 -6.20 -13.26 5.24
N ALA A 106 -5.44 -13.89 4.34
CA ALA A 106 -4.91 -15.22 4.52
C ALA A 106 -3.44 -15.28 4.07
N ALA A 107 -2.59 -15.86 4.90
CA ALA A 107 -1.17 -16.05 4.61
C ALA A 107 -0.56 -17.10 5.55
N ASP A 108 0.62 -17.61 5.19
CA ASP A 108 1.37 -18.49 6.09
C ASP A 108 1.79 -17.73 7.37
N ALA A 109 1.71 -18.39 8.52
CA ALA A 109 1.91 -17.76 9.83
C ALA A 109 3.36 -17.28 10.08
N ASP A 110 4.32 -17.84 9.35
CA ASP A 110 5.76 -17.55 9.46
C ASP A 110 6.22 -16.40 8.54
N GLN A 111 5.35 -15.88 7.67
CA GLN A 111 5.70 -14.77 6.79
C GLN A 111 5.78 -13.43 7.56
N VAL A 112 6.73 -12.58 7.19
CA VAL A 112 6.76 -11.19 7.68
C VAL A 112 5.75 -10.37 6.90
N LEU A 113 4.74 -9.83 7.59
CA LEU A 113 3.67 -9.01 6.99
C LEU A 113 3.55 -7.60 7.58
N ARG A 114 4.55 -7.18 8.36
CA ARG A 114 4.65 -5.80 8.82
C ARG A 114 4.90 -4.85 7.63
N GLY A 115 4.45 -3.60 7.74
CA GLY A 115 4.66 -2.57 6.72
C GLY A 115 3.54 -2.41 5.70
N CYS A 116 2.44 -3.16 5.83
CA CYS A 116 1.26 -2.97 5.00
C CYS A 116 0.78 -1.51 5.03
N GLN A 117 0.50 -0.96 3.87
CA GLN A 117 -0.06 0.37 3.67
C GLN A 117 -1.46 0.24 3.10
N LEU A 118 -2.35 1.12 3.55
CA LEU A 118 -3.70 1.24 3.02
C LEU A 118 -4.02 2.71 2.77
N GLU A 119 -4.59 3.00 1.61
CA GLU A 119 -5.00 4.34 1.20
C GLU A 119 -6.42 4.30 0.64
N VAL A 120 -7.21 5.31 0.98
CA VAL A 120 -8.54 5.54 0.40
C VAL A 120 -8.43 6.71 -0.58
N GLU A 121 -8.89 6.50 -1.82
CA GLU A 121 -9.04 7.55 -2.83
C GLU A 121 -10.53 7.89 -2.95
N ASP A 122 -10.88 9.16 -2.88
CA ASP A 122 -12.25 9.63 -3.04
C ASP A 122 -12.63 9.92 -4.50
N THR A 123 -13.89 10.30 -4.76
CA THR A 123 -14.39 10.61 -6.10
C THR A 123 -13.73 11.84 -6.74
N GLU A 124 -13.12 12.72 -5.95
CA GLU A 124 -12.37 13.89 -6.43
C GLU A 124 -10.88 13.58 -6.66
N GLY A 125 -10.45 12.35 -6.35
CA GLY A 125 -9.07 11.90 -6.47
C GLY A 125 -8.18 12.29 -5.29
N ARG A 126 -8.75 12.78 -4.17
CA ARG A 126 -8.02 13.02 -2.93
C ARG A 126 -7.67 11.68 -2.28
N ARG A 127 -6.46 11.59 -1.74
CA ARG A 127 -5.90 10.36 -1.17
C ARG A 127 -5.65 10.51 0.32
N TYR A 128 -6.07 9.50 1.07
CA TYR A 128 -6.04 9.48 2.52
C TYR A 128 -5.34 8.19 2.96
N LEU A 129 -4.13 8.32 3.48
CA LEU A 129 -3.34 7.18 3.94
C LEU A 129 -3.77 6.81 5.37
N PHE A 130 -3.84 5.51 5.64
CA PHE A 130 -3.95 5.00 6.99
C PHE A 130 -2.81 5.56 7.86
N GLY A 131 -3.13 6.01 9.09
CA GLY A 131 -2.14 6.57 10.01
C GLY A 131 -1.68 8.00 9.74
N SER A 132 -1.91 8.60 8.56
CA SER A 132 -1.47 9.98 8.27
C SER A 132 -2.32 11.08 8.92
N ALA A 133 -3.44 10.71 9.53
CA ALA A 133 -4.43 11.66 10.05
C ALA A 133 -4.67 11.57 11.56
N SER A 134 -3.90 10.77 12.30
CA SER A 134 -4.08 10.68 13.74
C SER A 134 -3.72 12.00 14.44
N THR A 135 -4.64 12.52 15.25
CA THR A 135 -4.38 13.65 16.17
C THR A 135 -3.56 13.23 17.39
N THR A 136 -3.46 11.92 17.65
CA THR A 136 -2.70 11.30 18.75
C THR A 136 -2.14 9.95 18.28
N PRO A 137 -0.89 9.90 17.77
CA PRO A 137 -0.31 8.72 17.12
C PRO A 137 -0.23 7.45 17.98
N THR A 138 -0.46 7.54 19.29
CA THR A 138 -0.34 6.44 20.26
C THR A 138 -1.59 5.58 20.37
N ASP A 139 -2.74 6.03 19.87
CA ASP A 139 -4.04 5.45 20.22
C ASP A 139 -4.70 4.73 19.03
N VAL A 140 -3.98 4.52 17.92
CA VAL A 140 -4.49 3.80 16.75
C VAL A 140 -3.57 2.63 16.46
N LYS A 141 -4.17 1.50 16.10
CA LYS A 141 -3.49 0.31 15.61
C LYS A 141 -2.37 0.64 14.63
N ALA A 142 -1.21 -0.01 14.78
CA ALA A 142 0.00 0.33 14.01
C ALA A 142 -0.02 -0.15 12.55
N SER A 143 -0.87 -1.12 12.21
CA SER A 143 -0.93 -1.73 10.87
C SER A 143 -2.38 -1.80 10.38
N PRO A 144 -2.67 -1.45 9.12
CA PRO A 144 -4.01 -1.64 8.57
C PRO A 144 -4.36 -3.13 8.39
N CYS A 145 -3.36 -4.01 8.27
CA CYS A 145 -3.55 -5.39 7.80
C CYS A 145 -3.33 -6.47 8.87
N LEU A 146 -2.84 -6.14 10.06
CA LEU A 146 -2.50 -7.10 11.12
C LEU A 146 -3.15 -6.70 12.43
N ASN A 147 -3.79 -7.62 13.16
CA ASN A 147 -4.33 -7.32 14.47
C ASN A 147 -3.23 -7.11 15.52
N PRO A 148 -3.43 -6.20 16.50
CA PRO A 148 -2.55 -6.12 17.66
C PRO A 148 -2.38 -7.47 18.34
N HIS A 149 -1.15 -7.78 18.75
CA HIS A 149 -0.77 -9.04 19.43
C HIS A 149 -0.89 -10.32 18.57
N GLU A 150 -1.30 -10.22 17.31
CA GLU A 150 -1.38 -11.33 16.34
C GLU A 150 -0.58 -11.01 15.06
N GLU A 151 0.48 -10.20 15.18
CA GLU A 151 1.20 -9.69 14.01
C GLU A 151 2.06 -10.76 13.31
N GLY A 152 2.47 -11.81 14.04
CA GLY A 152 3.45 -12.79 13.59
C GLY A 152 4.87 -12.24 13.59
N PRO A 153 5.79 -12.86 12.84
CA PRO A 153 7.20 -12.49 12.86
C PRO A 153 7.47 -11.12 12.24
N GLU A 154 8.53 -10.47 12.74
CA GLU A 154 9.08 -9.21 12.21
C GLU A 154 10.36 -9.51 11.39
N GLY A 155 10.66 -8.68 10.40
CA GLY A 155 11.87 -8.82 9.56
C GLY A 155 13.14 -8.33 10.26
N ASP A 156 14.31 -8.79 9.82
CA ASP A 156 15.60 -8.31 10.33
C ASP A 156 16.02 -7.04 9.57
N PHE A 157 15.44 -5.91 9.96
CA PHE A 157 15.71 -4.63 9.28
C PHE A 157 17.05 -3.98 9.68
N PHE A 158 17.62 -4.36 10.83
CA PHE A 158 18.79 -3.66 11.41
C PHE A 158 20.03 -4.56 11.59
N GLY A 159 19.96 -5.83 11.18
CA GLY A 159 21.09 -6.77 11.30
C GLY A 159 21.42 -7.15 12.74
N THR A 160 20.46 -6.99 13.65
CA THR A 160 20.61 -7.30 15.08
C THR A 160 20.26 -8.76 15.39
N GLY A 161 20.00 -9.59 14.36
CA GLY A 161 19.38 -10.90 14.53
C GLY A 161 17.87 -10.75 14.81
N PRO A 162 17.12 -11.86 15.00
CA PRO A 162 15.69 -11.78 15.28
C PRO A 162 15.48 -10.95 16.55
N SER A 163 15.13 -9.68 16.37
CA SER A 163 14.70 -8.77 17.43
C SER A 163 13.20 -8.94 17.69
N THR A 164 12.63 -9.99 17.10
CA THR A 164 11.25 -10.39 17.18
C THR A 164 10.94 -10.94 18.57
N PRO A 165 9.77 -10.60 19.15
CA PRO A 165 9.11 -11.51 20.07
C PRO A 165 9.11 -12.91 19.46
N ASP A 166 9.20 -13.95 20.27
CA ASP A 166 9.09 -15.32 19.77
C ASP A 166 7.80 -15.42 18.93
N PRO A 167 7.76 -16.11 17.77
CA PRO A 167 6.50 -16.41 17.09
C PRO A 167 5.42 -16.98 18.05
N GLU A 168 5.84 -17.61 19.15
CA GLU A 168 4.96 -18.03 20.25
C GLU A 168 4.33 -16.85 21.05
N ASP A 169 4.98 -15.68 21.12
CA ASP A 169 4.51 -14.50 21.85
C ASP A 169 3.45 -13.70 21.09
N ARG A 170 3.44 -13.76 19.74
CA ARG A 170 2.48 -13.05 18.88
C ARG A 170 2.00 -13.94 17.72
N PRO A 171 1.26 -15.03 18.01
CA PRO A 171 0.86 -15.99 16.99
C PRO A 171 -0.11 -15.34 16.00
N ARG A 172 0.17 -15.50 14.69
CA ARG A 172 -0.75 -15.09 13.63
C ARG A 172 -1.54 -16.29 13.11
N PRO A 173 -2.88 -16.28 13.12
CA PRO A 173 -3.67 -17.34 12.49
C PRO A 173 -3.46 -17.35 10.97
N ALA A 174 -3.71 -18.48 10.32
CA ALA A 174 -3.59 -18.59 8.86
C ALA A 174 -4.58 -17.70 8.09
N GLN A 175 -5.69 -17.34 8.74
CA GLN A 175 -6.71 -16.43 8.23
C GLN A 175 -7.18 -15.53 9.38
N TRP A 176 -7.38 -14.25 9.09
CA TRP A 176 -7.89 -13.29 10.07
C TRP A 176 -8.71 -12.20 9.41
N ASP A 177 -9.65 -11.68 10.18
CA ASP A 177 -10.36 -10.45 9.87
C ASP A 177 -9.71 -9.28 10.58
N THR A 178 -9.70 -8.13 9.91
CA THR A 178 -9.18 -6.90 10.49
C THR A 178 -9.86 -5.68 9.89
N VAL A 179 -9.58 -4.53 10.49
CA VAL A 179 -10.10 -3.24 10.07
C VAL A 179 -8.96 -2.23 9.93
N ALA A 180 -9.15 -1.29 9.01
CA ALA A 180 -8.31 -0.12 8.85
C ALA A 180 -9.18 1.14 8.90
N ASP A 181 -8.98 1.94 9.95
CA ASP A 181 -9.72 3.17 10.14
C ASP A 181 -8.94 4.36 9.56
N VAL A 182 -9.60 5.13 8.70
CA VAL A 182 -9.01 6.25 7.96
C VAL A 182 -9.87 7.49 8.15
N ILE A 183 -9.23 8.62 8.40
CA ILE A 183 -9.91 9.90 8.51
C ILE A 183 -9.88 10.57 7.14
N LEU A 184 -11.07 10.86 6.63
CA LEU A 184 -11.27 11.56 5.37
C LEU A 184 -11.81 12.97 5.65
N ALA A 185 -11.74 13.86 4.65
CA ALA A 185 -12.48 15.11 4.71
C ALA A 185 -13.99 14.83 4.83
N GLY A 186 -14.72 15.69 5.54
CA GLY A 186 -16.14 15.45 5.84
C GLY A 186 -17.04 15.43 4.61
N ASP A 187 -16.60 16.04 3.51
CA ASP A 187 -17.25 16.04 2.19
C ASP A 187 -16.76 14.89 1.28
N ALA A 188 -15.78 14.09 1.71
CA ALA A 188 -15.21 13.03 0.90
C ALA A 188 -16.19 11.87 0.71
N VAL A 189 -16.24 11.37 -0.52
CA VAL A 189 -16.97 10.17 -0.90
C VAL A 189 -15.95 9.12 -1.34
N PRO A 190 -15.70 8.08 -0.53
CA PRO A 190 -14.79 6.99 -0.90
C PRO A 190 -15.14 6.37 -2.25
N ALA A 191 -14.12 6.16 -3.09
CA ALA A 191 -14.27 5.57 -4.42
C ALA A 191 -13.39 4.34 -4.63
N LYS A 192 -12.19 4.31 -4.03
CA LYS A 192 -11.25 3.18 -4.16
C LYS A 192 -10.49 2.96 -2.86
N VAL A 193 -10.21 1.70 -2.56
CA VAL A 193 -9.21 1.31 -1.57
C VAL A 193 -7.99 0.79 -2.31
N ARG A 194 -6.81 1.20 -1.85
CA ARG A 194 -5.50 0.81 -2.36
C ARG A 194 -4.71 0.18 -1.22
N LEU A 195 -4.11 -0.97 -1.45
CA LEU A 195 -3.36 -1.71 -0.43
C LEU A 195 -2.06 -2.27 -1.03
N TRP A 196 -0.95 -2.13 -0.31
CA TRP A 196 0.36 -2.62 -0.75
C TRP A 196 1.30 -2.85 0.44
N TRP A 197 2.36 -3.63 0.22
CA TRP A 197 3.50 -3.68 1.12
C TRP A 197 4.70 -2.95 0.53
N GLU A 198 5.11 -3.34 -0.68
CA GLU A 198 6.17 -2.66 -1.42
C GLU A 198 5.64 -2.15 -2.75
N MET A 199 6.19 -1.05 -3.25
CA MET A 199 5.97 -0.65 -4.64
C MET A 199 6.84 -1.51 -5.56
N PRO A 200 6.41 -1.78 -6.81
CA PRO A 200 5.29 -1.17 -7.52
C PRO A 200 3.95 -1.92 -7.44
N VAL A 201 3.89 -3.05 -6.72
CA VAL A 201 2.72 -3.94 -6.69
C VAL A 201 1.64 -3.40 -5.75
N VAL A 202 0.44 -3.15 -6.28
CA VAL A 202 -0.66 -2.58 -5.50
C VAL A 202 -1.99 -3.25 -5.85
N ILE A 203 -2.76 -3.61 -4.82
CA ILE A 203 -4.17 -4.00 -4.97
C ILE A 203 -5.02 -2.73 -5.02
N ILE A 204 -5.91 -2.63 -6.00
CA ILE A 204 -6.91 -1.56 -6.10
C ILE A 204 -8.29 -2.17 -6.21
N VAL A 205 -9.16 -1.84 -5.26
CA VAL A 205 -10.57 -2.24 -5.24
C VAL A 205 -11.45 -1.00 -5.30
N PRO A 206 -12.29 -0.84 -6.34
CA PRO A 206 -13.35 0.16 -6.33
C PRO A 206 -14.34 -0.16 -5.22
N VAL A 207 -14.72 0.85 -4.43
CA VAL A 207 -15.66 0.71 -3.31
C VAL A 207 -16.82 1.68 -3.48
N THR A 208 -17.95 1.33 -2.88
CA THR A 208 -19.09 2.24 -2.72
C THR A 208 -19.45 2.23 -1.25
N PRO A 209 -19.56 3.41 -0.59
CA PRO A 209 -20.01 3.50 0.78
C PRO A 209 -21.32 2.76 0.98
N THR A 210 -21.36 1.82 1.92
CA THR A 210 -22.63 1.35 2.47
C THR A 210 -23.13 2.40 3.47
N SER A 211 -24.44 2.67 3.42
CA SER A 211 -25.08 3.83 4.07
C SER A 211 -25.20 3.67 5.57
#